data_AF-A0A0V1KA07-F1
#
_entry.id   AF-A0A0V1KA07-F1
#
_cell.length_a   1.000
_cell.length_b   1.000
_cell.length_c   1.000
_cell.angle_alpha   90.00
_cell.angle_beta   90.00
_cell.angle_gamma   90.00
#
_symmetry.space_group_name_H-M   'P 1'
#
loop_
_entity.id
_entity.type
_entity.pdbx_description
1 polymer ?
#
loop_
_entity_poly.entity_id
_entity_poly.type
_entity_poly.pdbx_seq_one_letter_code
_entity_poly.pdbx_strand_id
1 'polypeptide(L)'
;LPSIKIRKSEKQQRRRHFANGGSCSQSVVPSTLKAVDSFSGSTSQVQRSSTFGNFSYDNTLPLIFIGGFPRSGTTLIRAMLDAHPDIRCGEETRLLPRILGMRAHWKNEKVEWRRLIEAGVDDEVIDAAVSAFIMEVIVRHGPLAPRLCDKDPFLMKFAVYLSELFPNAKFVFMIRDGRAAVHSMITRRVTIGGFDLTDIRQCLTKWSLSVAQMYNECYNIGAKRCFPMYYEQLVLNPEKWLRELLTFLEVPWSDHVLNHEKYIGREISLSKSERSTDQVMKPVYTSSLDSWVGKFPEDILKDMPKIAPMLDFLGYDPKVYKPDYGKTGEFITRKLNLFNGTESFKQWLKKVIDGMKPAALLVDEIRIMSSMDNLKNSHIVGGEIKCETSLGHTMEGEVAAFDRQLNYVALKTTMVSGKCCIQLVNLDNVKNVKVLKEGTMECDMANLPALNFLKIEKRKQEEKERKSRSICPPSTSMDGRRLFISIRKTIDDICWEDDCILIFQHVIITPPYSVENIQLKKNDGSTKAQSALQHVKKIVDKFWRTKEATTYDLTKKMSTLGMQDTASK
;
A
#
# COMPACT_ATOMS: atom_id res chain seq x y z
N LEU A 1 70.70 -21.38 9.37
CA LEU A 1 69.66 -20.45 8.84
C LEU A 1 68.64 -20.24 9.94
N PRO A 2 68.80 -19.21 10.77
CA PRO A 2 68.28 -19.18 12.14
C PRO A 2 67.13 -18.18 12.36
N SER A 3 66.23 -18.56 13.25
CA SER A 3 65.85 -17.89 14.50
C SER A 3 66.07 -16.37 14.70
N ILE A 4 65.07 -15.75 15.37
CA ILE A 4 65.20 -14.71 16.43
C ILE A 4 65.28 -13.21 15.98
N LYS A 5 64.33 -12.36 16.43
CA LYS A 5 64.43 -11.37 17.55
C LYS A 5 63.56 -10.11 17.37
N ILE A 6 62.89 -9.76 18.46
CA ILE A 6 62.41 -8.43 18.85
C ILE A 6 63.60 -7.49 19.07
N ARG A 7 63.52 -6.20 18.65
CA ARG A 7 64.03 -5.05 19.43
C ARG A 7 63.56 -3.68 18.94
N LYS A 8 63.22 -2.85 19.92
CA LYS A 8 62.98 -1.39 19.91
C LYS A 8 64.30 -0.60 19.70
N SER A 9 64.20 0.61 19.14
CA SER A 9 64.88 1.86 19.58
C SER A 9 64.41 3.04 18.69
N GLU A 10 63.71 4.06 19.22
CA GLU A 10 64.27 5.34 19.75
C GLU A 10 65.16 6.07 18.73
N LYS A 11 64.84 7.25 18.19
CA LYS A 11 64.88 8.66 18.70
C LYS A 11 65.18 9.48 17.41
N GLN A 12 64.81 10.74 17.16
CA GLN A 12 65.11 11.94 17.94
C GLN A 12 64.54 13.20 17.25
N GLN A 13 63.93 14.08 18.06
CA GLN A 13 63.95 15.56 18.07
C GLN A 13 63.97 16.38 16.76
N ARG A 14 63.01 17.29 16.64
CA ARG A 14 63.30 18.74 16.54
C ARG A 14 62.32 19.58 17.38
N ARG A 15 62.85 20.18 18.45
CA ARG A 15 62.29 21.33 19.19
C ARG A 15 62.59 22.61 18.41
N ARG A 16 61.67 23.58 18.41
CA ARG A 16 62.03 25.00 18.59
C ARG A 16 61.00 25.71 19.46
N HIS A 17 61.52 26.35 20.50
CA HIS A 17 60.88 27.25 21.44
C HIS A 17 60.46 28.56 20.78
N PHE A 18 59.45 29.23 21.34
CA PHE A 18 59.61 30.60 21.84
C PHE A 18 58.72 30.80 23.08
N ALA A 19 59.29 31.50 24.07
CA ALA A 19 58.75 31.74 25.40
C ALA A 19 58.27 33.21 25.54
N ASN A 20 57.29 33.39 26.45
CA ASN A 20 57.02 34.49 27.39
C ASN A 20 57.22 35.97 26.94
N GLY A 21 56.35 36.92 27.27
CA GLY A 21 55.20 36.92 28.18
C GLY A 21 54.53 38.30 28.23
N GLY A 22 53.44 38.41 28.99
CA GLY A 22 52.74 39.66 29.28
C GLY A 22 51.46 39.42 30.10
N SER A 23 51.50 39.83 31.37
CA SER A 23 50.48 39.69 32.42
C SER A 23 49.28 40.64 32.29
N CYS A 24 48.07 40.23 32.68
CA CYS A 24 47.37 40.76 33.86
C CYS A 24 45.98 40.09 34.12
N SER A 25 45.90 39.36 35.24
CA SER A 25 44.83 39.32 36.26
C SER A 25 43.33 39.10 35.95
N GLN A 26 42.82 38.06 36.64
CA GLN A 26 41.48 37.84 37.25
C GLN A 26 40.34 37.21 36.42
N SER A 27 40.06 35.92 36.66
CA SER A 27 38.98 35.48 37.58
C SER A 27 38.90 33.94 37.62
N VAL A 28 38.46 33.42 38.76
CA VAL A 28 38.62 32.04 39.26
C VAL A 28 37.33 31.24 39.06
N VAL A 29 37.42 29.99 38.57
CA VAL A 29 36.60 28.85 39.04
C VAL A 29 37.45 27.55 38.94
N PRO A 30 37.49 26.67 39.98
CA PRO A 30 38.50 25.61 40.07
C PRO A 30 38.13 24.34 39.31
N SER A 31 39.16 23.75 38.68
CA SER A 31 39.21 22.38 38.21
C SER A 31 39.64 21.44 39.34
N THR A 32 38.87 20.37 39.57
CA THR A 32 39.35 19.19 40.29
C THR A 32 39.20 17.96 39.40
N LEU A 33 40.26 17.69 38.64
CA LEU A 33 40.54 16.41 38.00
C LEU A 33 41.54 15.68 38.90
N LYS A 34 41.13 14.57 39.53
CA LYS A 34 42.07 13.52 39.96
C LYS A 34 41.40 12.14 39.98
N ALA A 35 42.25 11.17 39.61
CA ALA A 35 42.14 9.72 39.73
C ALA A 35 41.25 9.00 38.71
N VAL A 36 41.91 8.58 37.61
CA VAL A 36 41.50 7.44 36.80
C VAL A 36 42.04 6.20 37.52
N ASP A 37 41.17 5.52 38.27
CA ASP A 37 41.40 4.13 38.65
C ASP A 37 40.68 3.21 37.66
N SER A 38 41.45 2.26 37.16
CA SER A 38 41.03 1.17 36.29
C SER A 38 39.88 0.38 36.90
N PHE A 39 38.71 0.41 36.26
CA PHE A 39 37.64 -0.56 36.53
C PHE A 39 37.45 -1.46 35.31
N SER A 40 37.87 -2.71 35.48
CA SER A 40 37.37 -3.85 34.73
C SER A 40 35.92 -4.05 35.14
N GLY A 41 34.98 -3.79 34.24
CA GLY A 41 33.55 -3.91 34.51
C GLY A 41 32.83 -4.24 33.21
N SER A 42 32.21 -5.42 33.20
CA SER A 42 31.26 -5.89 32.18
C SER A 42 30.29 -4.79 31.77
N THR A 43 30.17 -4.56 30.46
CA THR A 43 29.16 -3.69 29.85
C THR A 43 27.77 -4.21 30.17
N SER A 44 27.17 -3.73 31.26
CA SER A 44 25.77 -3.93 31.57
C SER A 44 25.00 -2.85 30.80
N GLN A 45 24.24 -3.28 29.78
CA GLN A 45 23.29 -2.39 29.10
C GLN A 45 22.34 -1.80 30.15
N VAL A 46 22.36 -0.48 30.29
CA VAL A 46 21.39 0.23 31.13
C VAL A 46 20.02 0.08 30.46
N GLN A 47 19.17 -0.82 30.97
CA GLN A 47 17.77 -0.94 30.55
C GLN A 47 17.05 0.38 30.88
N ARG A 48 16.71 1.13 29.83
CA ARG A 48 15.92 2.36 29.96
C ARG A 48 14.44 1.99 30.10
N SER A 49 13.99 1.91 31.34
CA SER A 49 12.56 1.78 31.66
C SER A 49 11.82 3.09 31.34
N SER A 50 10.70 2.98 30.63
CA SER A 50 9.78 4.08 30.31
C SER A 50 8.54 4.00 31.19
N THR A 51 7.82 5.11 31.37
CA THR A 51 6.62 5.16 32.21
C THR A 51 5.44 5.82 31.50
N PHE A 52 4.23 5.29 31.74
CA PHE A 52 2.96 5.87 31.33
C PHE A 52 1.96 5.78 32.49
N GLY A 53 1.68 6.92 33.13
CA GLY A 53 1.03 6.92 34.44
C GLY A 53 1.88 6.17 35.47
N ASN A 54 1.28 5.22 36.18
CA ASN A 54 1.97 4.37 37.16
C ASN A 54 2.52 3.05 36.55
N PHE A 55 2.41 2.87 35.23
CA PHE A 55 2.85 1.66 34.54
C PHE A 55 4.26 1.87 33.96
N SER A 56 5.19 1.03 34.42
CA SER A 56 6.57 0.99 33.93
C SER A 56 6.72 -0.12 32.89
N TYR A 57 7.38 0.18 31.77
CA TYR A 57 7.57 -0.75 30.66
C TYR A 57 8.93 -0.60 29.99
N ASP A 58 9.42 -1.72 29.48
CA ASP A 58 10.59 -1.81 28.62
C ASP A 58 10.38 -2.93 27.59
N ASN A 59 11.43 -3.22 26.81
CA ASN A 59 11.40 -4.25 25.78
C ASN A 59 11.34 -5.70 26.33
N THR A 60 11.45 -5.89 27.64
CA THR A 60 11.28 -7.20 28.29
C THR A 60 9.83 -7.48 28.69
N LEU A 61 8.91 -6.52 28.49
CA LEU A 61 7.49 -6.80 28.62
C LEU A 61 7.14 -8.01 27.77
N PRO A 62 6.38 -8.97 28.33
CA PRO A 62 6.09 -10.16 27.59
C PRO A 62 4.92 -9.80 26.67
N LEU A 63 5.22 -9.34 25.46
CA LEU A 63 4.20 -8.92 24.49
C LEU A 63 3.57 -10.14 23.80
N ILE A 64 2.39 -9.93 23.21
CA ILE A 64 1.75 -10.90 22.30
C ILE A 64 1.63 -10.25 20.93
N PHE A 65 2.19 -10.86 19.89
CA PHE A 65 2.02 -10.40 18.51
C PHE A 65 1.16 -11.39 17.73
N ILE A 66 0.01 -10.94 17.25
CA ILE A 66 -0.91 -11.74 16.45
C ILE A 66 -0.75 -11.33 15.00
N GLY A 67 -0.44 -12.29 14.13
CA GLY A 67 -0.29 -12.04 12.71
C GLY A 67 -0.74 -13.20 11.84
N GLY A 68 -0.50 -13.07 10.55
CA GLY A 68 -0.91 -14.02 9.52
C GLY A 68 -1.43 -13.31 8.29
N PHE A 69 -1.82 -14.07 7.26
CA PHE A 69 -2.40 -13.43 6.09
C PHE A 69 -3.75 -12.79 6.45
N PRO A 70 -4.07 -11.56 6.01
CA PRO A 70 -5.38 -10.96 6.24
C PRO A 70 -6.51 -11.91 5.82
N ARG A 71 -7.66 -11.83 6.50
CA ARG A 71 -8.81 -12.74 6.29
C ARG A 71 -8.61 -14.17 6.84
N SER A 72 -7.56 -14.41 7.63
CA SER A 72 -7.30 -15.71 8.29
C SER A 72 -7.81 -15.81 9.74
N GLY A 73 -8.74 -14.94 10.16
CA GLY A 73 -9.30 -14.97 11.52
C GLY A 73 -8.48 -14.19 12.58
N THR A 74 -7.52 -13.37 12.18
CA THR A 74 -6.68 -12.56 13.08
C THR A 74 -7.49 -11.61 13.98
N THR A 75 -8.55 -10.97 13.46
CA THR A 75 -9.44 -10.13 14.29
C THR A 75 -10.33 -10.96 15.23
N LEU A 76 -10.65 -12.21 14.89
CA LEU A 76 -11.42 -13.08 15.79
C LEU A 76 -10.58 -13.47 17.00
N ILE A 77 -9.36 -14.01 16.77
CA ILE A 77 -8.53 -14.46 17.89
C ILE A 77 -8.13 -13.33 18.81
N ARG A 78 -7.82 -12.12 18.28
CA ARG A 78 -7.50 -10.98 19.13
C ARG A 78 -8.71 -10.53 19.96
N ALA A 79 -9.93 -10.63 19.42
CA ALA A 79 -11.14 -10.26 20.15
C ALA A 79 -11.46 -11.29 21.26
N MET A 80 -11.22 -12.57 21.00
CA MET A 80 -11.31 -13.62 22.02
C MET A 80 -10.27 -13.40 23.13
N LEU A 81 -9.06 -12.95 22.80
CA LEU A 81 -8.05 -12.58 23.79
C LEU A 81 -8.39 -11.26 24.51
N ASP A 82 -8.89 -10.23 23.83
CA ASP A 82 -9.37 -8.97 24.44
C ASP A 82 -10.51 -9.21 25.46
N ALA A 83 -11.27 -10.31 25.33
CA ALA A 83 -12.29 -10.68 26.31
C ALA A 83 -11.67 -11.14 27.64
N HIS A 84 -10.42 -11.58 27.64
CA HIS A 84 -9.70 -12.01 28.83
C HIS A 84 -9.40 -10.79 29.73
N PRO A 85 -9.69 -10.83 31.05
CA PRO A 85 -9.54 -9.67 31.93
C PRO A 85 -8.11 -9.13 32.00
N ASP A 86 -7.11 -10.00 31.79
CA ASP A 86 -5.69 -9.63 31.87
C ASP A 86 -5.04 -9.28 30.53
N ILE A 87 -5.74 -9.43 29.39
CA ILE A 87 -5.14 -9.23 28.06
C ILE A 87 -5.80 -8.06 27.34
N ARG A 88 -4.99 -7.17 26.76
CA ARG A 88 -5.46 -6.16 25.81
C ARG A 88 -4.64 -6.18 24.53
N CYS A 89 -5.30 -6.47 23.42
CA CYS A 89 -4.85 -6.30 22.05
C CYS A 89 -5.29 -4.94 21.48
N GLY A 90 -6.60 -4.72 21.32
CA GLY A 90 -7.16 -3.55 20.63
C GLY A 90 -7.21 -3.67 19.10
N GLU A 91 -7.35 -2.53 18.43
CA GLU A 91 -7.47 -2.42 16.97
C GLU A 91 -6.15 -2.56 16.21
N GLU A 92 -6.22 -2.72 14.88
CA GLU A 92 -5.02 -2.65 14.01
C GLU A 92 -4.38 -1.27 14.09
N THR A 93 -3.10 -1.19 14.46
CA THR A 93 -2.38 0.08 14.53
C THR A 93 -2.09 0.63 13.14
N ARG A 94 -1.92 -0.26 12.14
CA ARG A 94 -1.53 0.03 10.75
C ARG A 94 -0.15 0.68 10.59
N LEU A 95 0.47 1.08 11.71
CA LEU A 95 1.69 1.85 11.78
C LEU A 95 2.89 0.92 11.98
N LEU A 96 2.75 -0.11 12.82
CA LEU A 96 3.83 -1.04 13.12
C LEU A 96 4.34 -1.82 11.88
N PRO A 97 3.47 -2.36 11.00
CA PRO A 97 3.95 -3.01 9.78
C PRO A 97 4.70 -2.05 8.84
N ARG A 98 4.38 -0.76 8.87
CA ARG A 98 5.01 0.25 7.99
C ARG A 98 6.42 0.58 8.46
N ILE A 99 6.60 0.84 9.76
CA ILE A 99 7.94 1.12 10.29
C ILE A 99 8.86 -0.10 10.15
N LEU A 100 8.34 -1.31 10.35
CA LEU A 100 9.09 -2.55 10.14
C LEU A 100 9.45 -2.75 8.66
N GLY A 101 8.53 -2.43 7.74
CA GLY A 101 8.80 -2.43 6.32
C GLY A 101 9.90 -1.43 5.93
N MET A 102 9.86 -0.21 6.48
CA MET A 102 10.91 0.80 6.29
C MET A 102 12.27 0.32 6.81
N ARG A 103 12.32 -0.21 8.04
CA ARG A 103 13.54 -0.77 8.63
C ARG A 103 14.11 -1.90 7.78
N ALA A 104 13.26 -2.84 7.36
CA ALA A 104 13.69 -3.94 6.50
C ALA A 104 14.23 -3.45 5.16
N HIS A 105 13.62 -2.40 4.58
CA HIS A 105 14.12 -1.79 3.36
C HIS A 105 15.51 -1.18 3.54
N TRP A 106 15.74 -0.37 4.59
CA TRP A 106 17.07 0.18 4.90
C TRP A 106 18.12 -0.92 5.06
N LYS A 107 17.79 -2.02 5.73
CA LYS A 107 18.71 -3.14 5.94
C LYS A 107 19.06 -3.88 4.64
N ASN A 108 18.10 -4.00 3.72
CA ASN A 108 18.26 -4.75 2.48
C ASN A 108 18.93 -3.95 1.36
N GLU A 109 18.86 -2.62 1.40
CA GLU A 109 19.55 -1.75 0.44
C GLU A 109 20.99 -1.49 0.90
N LYS A 110 21.96 -2.10 0.21
CA LYS A 110 23.36 -2.15 0.65
C LYS A 110 24.05 -0.78 0.68
N VAL A 111 23.67 0.13 -0.22
CA VAL A 111 24.29 1.46 -0.30
C VAL A 111 23.81 2.32 0.85
N GLU A 112 22.51 2.38 1.07
CA GLU A 112 21.87 3.12 2.15
C GLU A 112 22.27 2.56 3.52
N TRP A 113 22.29 1.23 3.67
CA TRP A 113 22.79 0.62 4.90
C TRP A 113 24.21 1.07 5.23
N ARG A 114 25.10 1.12 4.23
CA ARG A 114 26.47 1.61 4.42
C ARG A 114 26.48 3.08 4.85
N ARG A 115 25.68 3.94 4.21
CA ARG A 115 25.58 5.36 4.55
C ARG A 115 25.09 5.57 5.98
N LEU A 116 24.11 4.79 6.43
CA LEU A 116 23.59 4.82 7.79
C LEU A 116 24.70 4.44 8.80
N ILE A 117 25.43 3.35 8.53
CA ILE A 117 26.55 2.90 9.37
C ILE A 117 27.66 3.96 9.44
N GLU A 118 28.04 4.56 8.30
CA GLU A 118 29.03 5.64 8.25
C GLU A 118 28.57 6.91 8.99
N ALA A 119 27.26 7.13 9.10
CA ALA A 119 26.66 8.20 9.88
C ALA A 119 26.50 7.87 11.38
N GLY A 120 26.93 6.69 11.83
CA GLY A 120 26.77 6.24 13.22
C GLY A 120 25.36 5.76 13.56
N VAL A 121 24.54 5.44 12.55
CA VAL A 121 23.18 4.90 12.68
C VAL A 121 23.22 3.40 12.35
N ASP A 122 23.74 2.62 13.29
CA ASP A 122 23.92 1.18 13.15
C ASP A 122 22.71 0.36 13.65
N ASP A 123 22.87 -0.96 13.70
CA ASP A 123 21.83 -1.86 14.20
C ASP A 123 21.39 -1.49 15.62
N GLU A 124 22.31 -1.16 16.52
CA GLU A 124 21.96 -0.83 17.91
C GLU A 124 21.09 0.43 17.99
N VAL A 125 21.46 1.48 17.24
CA VAL A 125 20.71 2.74 17.21
C VAL A 125 19.32 2.54 16.60
N ILE A 126 19.24 1.82 15.47
CA ILE A 126 17.97 1.57 14.79
C ILE A 126 17.06 0.69 15.63
N ASP A 127 17.59 -0.37 16.24
CA ASP A 127 16.83 -1.30 17.07
C ASP A 127 16.31 -0.60 18.34
N ALA A 128 17.10 0.27 18.96
CA ALA A 128 16.64 1.11 20.07
C ALA A 128 15.52 2.07 19.65
N ALA A 129 15.64 2.72 18.50
CA ALA A 129 14.61 3.65 18.00
C ALA A 129 13.30 2.92 17.61
N VAL A 130 13.41 1.79 16.90
CA VAL A 130 12.27 1.00 16.44
C VAL A 130 11.57 0.33 17.62
N SER A 131 12.30 -0.24 18.57
CA SER A 131 11.69 -0.83 19.77
C SER A 131 10.97 0.22 20.63
N ALA A 132 11.57 1.39 20.86
CA ALA A 132 10.92 2.49 21.57
C ALA A 132 9.62 2.94 20.88
N PHE A 133 9.66 3.09 19.56
CA PHE A 133 8.48 3.45 18.77
C PHE A 133 7.37 2.41 18.88
N ILE A 134 7.70 1.12 18.73
CA ILE A 134 6.74 0.02 18.86
C ILE A 134 6.11 0.01 20.25
N MET A 135 6.93 0.15 21.31
CA MET A 135 6.45 0.18 22.69
C MET A 135 5.49 1.34 22.95
N GLU A 136 5.84 2.54 22.49
CA GLU A 136 4.97 3.72 22.64
C GLU A 136 3.59 3.50 21.99
N VAL A 137 3.58 2.95 20.77
CA VAL A 137 2.33 2.64 20.08
C VAL A 137 1.53 1.60 20.87
N ILE A 138 2.12 0.43 21.15
CA ILE A 138 1.44 -0.70 21.81
C ILE A 138 0.89 -0.30 23.18
N VAL A 139 1.66 0.39 24.00
CA VAL A 139 1.25 0.77 25.36
C VAL A 139 0.12 1.81 25.33
N ARG A 140 0.20 2.81 24.43
CA ARG A 140 -0.66 4.01 24.51
C ARG A 140 -1.86 4.03 23.57
N HIS A 141 -1.96 3.13 22.59
CA HIS A 141 -3.11 3.15 21.67
C HIS A 141 -4.42 2.59 22.26
N GLY A 142 -4.39 2.04 23.48
CA GLY A 142 -5.55 1.47 24.16
C GLY A 142 -5.35 1.45 25.69
N PRO A 143 -6.32 0.90 26.45
CA PRO A 143 -6.21 0.80 27.90
C PRO A 143 -5.06 -0.12 28.31
N LEU A 144 -4.55 0.07 29.52
CA LEU A 144 -3.49 -0.78 30.08
C LEU A 144 -4.07 -2.12 30.54
N ALA A 145 -3.30 -3.18 30.38
CA ALA A 145 -3.59 -4.52 30.89
C ALA A 145 -2.28 -5.22 31.29
N PRO A 146 -2.31 -6.21 32.21
CA PRO A 146 -1.14 -7.00 32.59
C PRO A 146 -0.40 -7.61 31.40
N ARG A 147 -1.16 -8.02 30.37
CA ARG A 147 -0.62 -8.60 29.15
C ARG A 147 -1.02 -7.77 27.93
N LEU A 148 -0.04 -7.08 27.37
CA LEU A 148 -0.25 -6.28 26.16
C LEU A 148 -0.06 -7.13 24.90
N CYS A 149 -0.91 -6.87 23.94
CA CYS A 149 -0.99 -7.56 22.68
C CYS A 149 -1.11 -6.55 21.54
N ASP A 150 -0.62 -6.94 20.38
CA ASP A 150 -0.83 -6.21 19.13
C ASP A 150 -1.30 -7.19 18.04
N LYS A 151 -2.22 -6.72 17.20
CA LYS A 151 -2.66 -7.43 16.01
C LYS A 151 -2.58 -6.51 14.80
N ASP A 152 -1.50 -6.61 14.05
CA ASP A 152 -1.44 -6.24 12.64
C ASP A 152 -1.02 -7.47 11.79
N PRO A 153 -1.82 -7.89 10.78
CA PRO A 153 -1.60 -9.17 10.10
C PRO A 153 -0.17 -9.39 9.57
N PHE A 154 0.41 -8.35 8.96
CA PHE A 154 1.73 -8.44 8.33
C PHE A 154 2.93 -8.32 9.28
N LEU A 155 2.72 -8.10 10.59
CA LEU A 155 3.82 -8.19 11.59
C LEU A 155 4.52 -9.54 11.53
N MET A 156 3.79 -10.61 11.19
CA MET A 156 4.35 -11.96 11.07
C MET A 156 5.43 -12.08 9.98
N LYS A 157 5.52 -11.15 9.02
CA LYS A 157 6.62 -11.10 8.05
C LYS A 157 7.96 -10.67 8.67
N PHE A 158 7.94 -10.12 9.88
CA PHE A 158 9.09 -9.57 10.60
C PHE A 158 9.24 -10.19 11.99
N ALA A 159 8.64 -11.37 12.22
CA ALA A 159 8.54 -11.92 13.56
C ALA A 159 9.92 -12.29 14.14
N VAL A 160 10.90 -12.70 13.33
CA VAL A 160 12.29 -12.92 13.79
C VAL A 160 12.87 -11.63 14.36
N TYR A 161 12.79 -10.53 13.59
CA TYR A 161 13.30 -9.24 14.04
C TYR A 161 12.57 -8.72 15.30
N LEU A 162 11.24 -8.84 15.35
CA LEU A 162 10.48 -8.50 16.56
C LEU A 162 10.89 -9.36 17.76
N SER A 163 11.24 -10.62 17.54
CA SER A 163 11.66 -11.53 18.61
C SER A 163 13.03 -11.17 19.18
N GLU A 164 13.89 -10.54 18.38
CA GLU A 164 15.19 -9.98 18.79
C GLU A 164 14.99 -8.70 19.60
N LEU A 165 14.10 -7.79 19.14
CA LEU A 165 13.78 -6.55 19.85
C LEU A 165 13.09 -6.80 21.20
N PHE A 166 12.19 -7.79 21.26
CA PHE A 166 11.37 -8.09 22.42
C PHE A 166 11.59 -9.53 22.88
N PRO A 167 12.60 -9.81 23.71
CA PRO A 167 13.04 -11.18 24.03
C PRO A 167 11.98 -12.06 24.71
N ASN A 168 11.01 -11.45 25.42
CA ASN A 168 9.94 -12.18 26.10
C ASN A 168 8.62 -12.21 25.32
N ALA A 169 8.60 -11.66 24.10
CA ALA A 169 7.40 -11.67 23.26
C ALA A 169 7.07 -13.07 22.73
N LYS A 170 5.77 -13.35 22.63
CA LYS A 170 5.21 -14.55 21.99
C LYS A 170 4.37 -14.17 20.78
N PHE A 171 4.34 -15.05 19.78
CA PHE A 171 3.73 -14.82 18.49
C PHE A 171 2.59 -15.82 18.26
N VAL A 172 1.45 -15.34 17.76
CA VAL A 172 0.32 -16.18 17.33
C VAL A 172 0.17 -16.04 15.83
N PHE A 173 0.49 -17.09 15.10
CA PHE A 173 0.44 -17.12 13.64
C PHE A 173 -0.86 -17.76 13.15
N MET A 174 -1.79 -16.93 12.72
CA MET A 174 -3.06 -17.39 12.16
C MET A 174 -2.87 -17.96 10.75
N ILE A 175 -3.30 -19.21 10.59
CA ILE A 175 -3.29 -19.98 9.36
C ILE A 175 -4.74 -20.29 8.99
N ARG A 176 -5.07 -20.14 7.70
CA ARG A 176 -6.38 -20.49 7.14
C ARG A 176 -6.19 -21.06 5.74
N ASP A 177 -7.13 -21.88 5.29
CA ASP A 177 -7.21 -22.32 3.90
C ASP A 177 -7.12 -21.10 2.96
N GLY A 178 -6.11 -21.09 2.10
CA GLY A 178 -5.85 -19.98 1.18
C GLY A 178 -7.00 -19.69 0.23
N ARG A 179 -7.77 -20.72 -0.12
CA ARG A 179 -8.98 -20.60 -0.96
C ARG A 179 -10.05 -19.79 -0.22
N ALA A 180 -10.25 -20.05 1.07
CA ALA A 180 -11.17 -19.30 1.92
C ALA A 180 -10.70 -17.85 2.15
N ALA A 181 -9.41 -17.66 2.43
CA ALA A 181 -8.83 -16.34 2.68
C ALA A 181 -8.90 -15.44 1.42
N VAL A 182 -8.48 -15.95 0.25
CA VAL A 182 -8.53 -15.22 -1.02
C VAL A 182 -9.97 -14.95 -1.45
N HIS A 183 -10.86 -15.94 -1.37
CA HIS A 183 -12.29 -15.73 -1.65
C HIS A 183 -12.87 -14.61 -0.77
N SER A 184 -12.56 -14.61 0.54
CA SER A 184 -13.03 -13.55 1.44
C SER A 184 -12.46 -12.18 1.06
N MET A 185 -11.20 -12.10 0.64
CA MET A 185 -10.55 -10.85 0.24
C MET A 185 -11.21 -10.26 -1.02
N ILE A 186 -11.43 -11.09 -2.04
CA ILE A 186 -12.02 -10.69 -3.32
C ILE A 186 -13.48 -10.27 -3.14
N THR A 187 -14.32 -11.14 -2.57
CA THR A 187 -15.77 -10.89 -2.43
C THR A 187 -16.09 -9.70 -1.55
N ARG A 188 -15.30 -9.48 -0.49
CA ARG A 188 -15.43 -8.30 0.36
C ARG A 188 -14.65 -7.09 -0.14
N ARG A 189 -13.93 -7.17 -1.26
CA ARG A 189 -13.12 -6.06 -1.78
C ARG A 189 -12.19 -5.47 -0.72
N VAL A 190 -11.45 -6.34 -0.02
CA VAL A 190 -10.45 -5.92 0.98
C VAL A 190 -9.15 -5.66 0.24
N THR A 191 -8.74 -4.41 0.17
CA THR A 191 -7.53 -4.01 -0.54
C THR A 191 -6.28 -4.32 0.28
N ILE A 192 -5.34 -5.02 -0.36
CA ILE A 192 -4.02 -5.33 0.19
C ILE A 192 -3.00 -4.85 -0.84
N GLY A 193 -1.95 -4.15 -0.39
CA GLY A 193 -0.89 -3.64 -1.28
C GLY A 193 -0.34 -4.77 -2.16
N GLY A 194 -0.28 -4.55 -3.47
CA GLY A 194 0.21 -5.54 -4.43
C GLY A 194 -0.78 -6.65 -4.80
N PHE A 195 -2.02 -6.69 -4.32
CA PHE A 195 -3.02 -7.68 -4.74
C PHE A 195 -4.02 -7.08 -5.74
N ASP A 196 -4.07 -7.63 -6.96
CA ASP A 196 -5.13 -7.37 -7.92
C ASP A 196 -6.33 -8.28 -7.65
N LEU A 197 -7.40 -7.70 -7.10
CA LEU A 197 -8.62 -8.42 -6.72
C LEU A 197 -9.40 -8.98 -7.92
N THR A 198 -9.05 -8.59 -9.14
CA THR A 198 -9.63 -9.16 -10.37
C THR A 198 -8.87 -10.38 -10.87
N ASP A 199 -7.62 -10.59 -10.42
CA ASP A 199 -6.78 -11.72 -10.77
C ASP A 199 -6.71 -12.73 -9.61
N ILE A 200 -7.60 -13.73 -9.67
CA ILE A 200 -7.67 -14.83 -8.68
C ILE A 200 -6.34 -15.60 -8.60
N ARG A 201 -5.71 -15.86 -9.75
CA ARG A 201 -4.48 -16.64 -9.83
C ARG A 201 -3.33 -15.91 -9.15
N GLN A 202 -3.21 -14.61 -9.40
CA GLN A 202 -2.26 -13.75 -8.71
C GLN A 202 -2.55 -13.72 -7.21
N CYS A 203 -3.81 -13.56 -6.80
CA CYS A 203 -4.19 -13.53 -5.39
C CYS A 203 -3.79 -14.81 -4.64
N LEU A 204 -4.06 -15.98 -5.21
CA LEU A 204 -3.65 -17.27 -4.63
C LEU A 204 -2.13 -17.47 -4.62
N THR A 205 -1.44 -17.05 -5.68
CA THR A 205 0.03 -17.12 -5.76
C THR A 205 0.68 -16.25 -4.67
N LYS A 206 0.23 -14.99 -4.55
CA LYS A 206 0.75 -14.05 -3.55
C LYS A 206 0.36 -14.43 -2.12
N TRP A 207 -0.82 -15.02 -1.93
CA TRP A 207 -1.19 -15.65 -0.65
C TRP A 207 -0.18 -16.74 -0.29
N SER A 208 0.09 -17.68 -1.20
CA SER A 208 0.99 -18.81 -0.95
C SER A 208 2.40 -18.31 -0.58
N LEU A 209 2.92 -17.31 -1.29
CA LEU A 209 4.21 -16.70 -1.00
C LEU A 209 4.24 -15.99 0.37
N SER A 210 3.22 -15.18 0.65
CA SER A 210 3.15 -14.43 1.91
C SER A 210 3.10 -15.38 3.12
N VAL A 211 2.30 -16.45 3.01
CA VAL A 211 2.17 -17.45 4.07
C VAL A 211 3.44 -18.29 4.21
N ALA A 212 4.13 -18.61 3.11
CA ALA A 212 5.43 -19.28 3.17
C ALA A 212 6.47 -18.45 3.93
N GLN A 213 6.55 -17.14 3.67
CA GLN A 213 7.43 -16.23 4.40
C GLN A 213 7.07 -16.16 5.89
N MET A 214 5.80 -15.92 6.21
CA MET A 214 5.33 -15.84 7.61
C MET A 214 5.54 -17.15 8.37
N TYR A 215 5.35 -18.30 7.70
CA TYR A 215 5.63 -19.60 8.28
C TYR A 215 7.13 -19.76 8.57
N ASN A 216 8.00 -19.33 7.64
CA ASN A 216 9.45 -19.36 7.84
C ASN A 216 9.87 -18.52 9.05
N GLU A 217 9.31 -17.32 9.21
CA GLU A 217 9.54 -16.45 10.36
C GLU A 217 9.14 -17.16 11.66
N CYS A 218 7.90 -17.65 11.73
CA CYS A 218 7.38 -18.39 12.89
C CYS A 218 8.25 -19.62 13.24
N TYR A 219 8.68 -20.36 12.21
CA TYR A 219 9.57 -21.51 12.34
C TYR A 219 10.94 -21.13 12.92
N ASN A 220 11.56 -20.06 12.43
CA ASN A 220 12.90 -19.64 12.86
C ASN A 220 12.94 -19.13 14.31
N ILE A 221 11.84 -18.54 14.80
CA ILE A 221 11.71 -18.15 16.21
C ILE A 221 11.49 -19.38 17.11
N GLY A 222 10.83 -20.41 16.57
CA GLY A 222 10.65 -21.71 17.22
C GLY A 222 9.40 -21.84 18.09
N ALA A 223 9.02 -23.09 18.37
CA ALA A 223 7.74 -23.45 19.00
C ALA A 223 7.53 -22.91 20.42
N LYS A 224 8.59 -22.52 21.12
CA LYS A 224 8.48 -21.89 22.45
C LYS A 224 7.96 -20.45 22.39
N ARG A 225 8.09 -19.81 21.23
CA ARG A 225 7.83 -18.39 21.04
C ARG A 225 6.86 -18.09 19.90
N CYS A 226 6.61 -19.02 18.97
CA CYS A 226 5.56 -18.89 17.97
C CYS A 226 4.56 -20.05 18.00
N PHE A 227 3.27 -19.73 18.10
CA PHE A 227 2.14 -20.66 18.11
C PHE A 227 1.36 -20.56 16.79
N PRO A 228 1.38 -21.58 15.92
CA PRO A 228 0.57 -21.62 14.71
C PRO A 228 -0.86 -22.01 15.06
N MET A 229 -1.82 -21.16 14.70
CA MET A 229 -3.24 -21.38 14.98
C MET A 229 -4.04 -21.50 13.69
N TYR A 230 -4.62 -22.67 13.48
CA TYR A 230 -5.49 -22.95 12.34
C TYR A 230 -6.90 -22.42 12.63
N TYR A 231 -7.35 -21.47 11.81
CA TYR A 231 -8.66 -20.84 11.94
C TYR A 231 -9.81 -21.86 12.01
N GLU A 232 -9.76 -22.88 11.15
CA GLU A 232 -10.80 -23.89 11.05
C GLU A 232 -10.88 -24.72 12.33
N GLN A 233 -9.72 -25.02 12.92
CA GLN A 233 -9.65 -25.77 14.17
C GLN A 233 -10.13 -24.92 15.36
N LEU A 234 -9.77 -23.63 15.38
CA LEU A 234 -10.26 -22.67 16.37
C LEU A 234 -11.79 -22.56 16.34
N VAL A 235 -12.42 -22.41 15.18
CA VAL A 235 -13.89 -22.24 15.13
C VAL A 235 -14.66 -23.53 15.32
N LEU A 236 -14.07 -24.70 15.03
CA LEU A 236 -14.68 -25.99 15.28
C LEU A 236 -14.56 -26.43 16.75
N ASN A 237 -13.45 -26.10 17.41
CA ASN A 237 -13.15 -26.54 18.77
C ASN A 237 -12.55 -25.40 19.62
N PRO A 238 -13.28 -24.29 19.84
CA PRO A 238 -12.72 -23.06 20.41
C PRO A 238 -12.12 -23.25 21.80
N GLU A 239 -12.80 -23.96 22.70
CA GLU A 239 -12.31 -24.19 24.06
C GLU A 239 -10.97 -24.92 24.08
N LYS A 240 -10.86 -26.02 23.32
CA LYS A 240 -9.61 -26.79 23.23
C LYS A 240 -8.44 -25.89 22.82
N TRP A 241 -8.59 -25.16 21.72
CA TRP A 241 -7.50 -24.36 21.15
C TRP A 241 -7.18 -23.11 21.96
N LEU A 242 -8.16 -22.50 22.62
CA LEU A 242 -7.91 -21.38 23.52
C LEU A 242 -7.22 -21.83 24.80
N ARG A 243 -7.54 -23.02 25.34
CA ARG A 243 -6.80 -23.59 26.48
C ARG A 243 -5.33 -23.82 26.12
N GLU A 244 -5.07 -24.42 24.96
CA GLU A 244 -3.71 -24.61 24.45
C GLU A 244 -2.99 -23.27 24.23
N LEU A 245 -3.67 -22.29 23.65
CA LEU A 245 -3.11 -20.96 23.41
C LEU A 245 -2.79 -20.21 24.71
N LEU A 246 -3.71 -20.16 25.67
CA LEU A 246 -3.48 -19.46 26.95
C LEU A 246 -2.38 -20.15 27.76
N THR A 247 -2.31 -21.49 27.71
CA THR A 247 -1.18 -22.24 28.28
C THR A 247 0.15 -21.84 27.61
N PHE A 248 0.18 -21.79 26.27
CA PHE A 248 1.34 -21.32 25.52
C PHE A 248 1.70 -19.87 25.88
N LEU A 249 0.73 -18.99 26.07
CA LEU A 249 0.94 -17.59 26.44
C LEU A 249 1.33 -17.39 27.90
N GLU A 250 1.24 -18.44 28.73
CA GLU A 250 1.42 -18.40 30.18
C GLU A 250 0.43 -17.46 30.87
N VAL A 251 -0.83 -17.48 30.42
CA VAL A 251 -1.95 -16.72 31.01
C VAL A 251 -2.96 -17.72 31.59
N PRO A 252 -3.53 -17.48 32.79
CA PRO A 252 -4.58 -18.34 33.35
C PRO A 252 -5.79 -18.50 32.42
N TRP A 253 -6.55 -19.59 32.59
CA TRP A 253 -7.81 -19.76 31.87
C TRP A 253 -8.87 -18.77 32.36
N SER A 254 -9.67 -18.25 31.42
CA SER A 254 -10.90 -17.51 31.71
C SER A 254 -11.98 -17.86 30.69
N ASP A 255 -13.20 -18.17 31.15
CA ASP A 255 -14.33 -18.51 30.26
C ASP A 255 -14.81 -17.32 29.40
N HIS A 256 -14.34 -16.11 29.69
CA HIS A 256 -14.65 -14.91 28.90
C HIS A 256 -14.21 -15.05 27.44
N VAL A 257 -13.10 -15.76 27.19
CA VAL A 257 -12.53 -15.92 25.84
C VAL A 257 -13.43 -16.70 24.88
N LEU A 258 -14.40 -17.46 25.42
CA LEU A 258 -15.40 -18.20 24.64
C LEU A 258 -16.62 -17.36 24.28
N ASN A 259 -16.77 -16.19 24.88
CA ASN A 259 -17.98 -15.36 24.82
C ASN A 259 -17.65 -13.92 24.42
N HIS A 260 -16.68 -13.73 23.52
CA HIS A 260 -16.14 -12.41 23.17
C HIS A 260 -17.23 -11.42 22.76
N GLU A 261 -18.30 -11.89 22.10
CA GLU A 261 -19.40 -11.06 21.64
C GLU A 261 -20.13 -10.31 22.77
N LYS A 262 -20.08 -10.83 24.00
CA LYS A 262 -20.73 -10.22 25.18
C LYS A 262 -19.96 -9.04 25.75
N TYR A 263 -18.68 -8.92 25.39
CA TYR A 263 -17.75 -7.91 25.93
C TYR A 263 -17.42 -6.81 24.90
N ILE A 264 -18.07 -6.82 23.73
CA ILE A 264 -17.89 -5.80 22.69
C ILE A 264 -18.48 -4.46 23.12
N GLY A 265 -17.69 -3.40 22.96
CA GLY A 265 -18.06 -2.05 23.39
C GLY A 265 -17.92 -1.81 24.90
N ARG A 266 -17.37 -2.80 25.62
CA ARG A 266 -16.99 -2.71 27.03
C ARG A 266 -15.48 -2.94 27.12
N GLU A 267 -15.06 -4.18 27.33
CA GLU A 267 -13.65 -4.58 27.40
C GLU A 267 -13.02 -4.66 26.00
N ILE A 268 -13.79 -5.07 24.98
CA ILE A 268 -13.29 -5.21 23.61
C ILE A 268 -13.61 -3.96 22.79
N SER A 269 -12.56 -3.28 22.33
CA SER A 269 -12.66 -2.15 21.39
C SER A 269 -12.59 -2.63 19.93
N LEU A 270 -13.50 -2.12 19.09
CA LEU A 270 -13.56 -2.42 17.66
C LEU A 270 -13.60 -1.13 16.83
N SER A 271 -12.73 -1.03 15.82
CA SER A 271 -12.81 0.06 14.84
C SER A 271 -13.98 -0.15 13.88
N LYS A 272 -14.80 0.89 13.69
CA LYS A 272 -15.91 0.88 12.70
C LYS A 272 -15.42 0.77 11.26
N SER A 273 -14.14 1.10 11.01
CA SER A 273 -13.54 1.10 9.67
C SER A 273 -12.81 -0.21 9.34
N GLU A 274 -12.61 -1.11 10.31
CA GLU A 274 -12.02 -2.42 10.07
C GLU A 274 -12.99 -3.35 9.34
N ARG A 275 -12.49 -4.05 8.31
CA ARG A 275 -13.31 -4.91 7.41
C ARG A 275 -13.79 -6.22 8.04
N SER A 276 -13.36 -6.49 9.28
CA SER A 276 -13.72 -7.70 10.04
C SER A 276 -14.73 -7.42 11.17
N THR A 277 -15.09 -6.15 11.39
CA THR A 277 -15.90 -5.74 12.55
C THR A 277 -17.31 -6.33 12.50
N ASP A 278 -17.96 -6.38 11.34
CA ASP A 278 -19.31 -6.96 11.20
C ASP A 278 -19.37 -8.47 11.49
N GLN A 279 -18.27 -9.19 11.27
CA GLN A 279 -18.18 -10.62 11.56
C GLN A 279 -17.84 -10.89 13.02
N VAL A 280 -16.92 -10.11 13.60
CA VAL A 280 -16.43 -10.31 14.98
C VAL A 280 -17.49 -9.94 16.01
N MET A 281 -18.45 -9.08 15.66
CA MET A 281 -19.62 -8.81 16.51
C MET A 281 -20.52 -10.02 16.78
N LYS A 282 -20.35 -11.13 16.06
CA LYS A 282 -21.14 -12.34 16.23
C LYS A 282 -20.38 -13.35 17.10
N PRO A 283 -21.10 -14.26 17.80
CA PRO A 283 -20.48 -15.43 18.41
C PRO A 283 -19.67 -16.24 17.39
N VAL A 284 -18.78 -17.12 17.85
CA VAL A 284 -18.07 -18.04 16.95
C VAL A 284 -19.06 -18.86 16.11
N TYR A 285 -18.86 -18.87 14.79
CA TYR A 285 -19.72 -19.59 13.84
C TYR A 285 -18.87 -20.27 12.76
N THR A 286 -19.44 -21.31 12.13
CA THR A 286 -18.75 -22.18 11.16
C THR A 286 -19.14 -21.91 9.70
N SER A 287 -20.15 -21.06 9.44
CA SER A 287 -20.66 -20.80 8.08
C SER A 287 -19.66 -20.15 7.11
N SER A 288 -18.52 -19.67 7.60
CA SER A 288 -17.43 -19.10 6.79
C SER A 288 -16.39 -20.13 6.35
N LEU A 289 -16.42 -21.36 6.89
CA LEU A 289 -15.43 -22.42 6.59
C LEU A 289 -15.40 -22.75 5.10
N ASP A 290 -16.54 -23.08 4.52
CA ASP A 290 -16.68 -23.58 3.14
C ASP A 290 -17.35 -22.58 2.19
N SER A 291 -17.49 -21.32 2.59
CA SER A 291 -18.10 -20.25 1.78
C SER A 291 -17.45 -19.99 0.40
N TRP A 292 -16.23 -20.48 0.20
CA TRP A 292 -15.47 -20.39 -1.05
C TRP A 292 -15.77 -21.53 -2.03
N VAL A 293 -16.41 -22.61 -1.58
CA VAL A 293 -16.67 -23.80 -2.40
C VAL A 293 -17.57 -23.43 -3.57
N GLY A 294 -17.17 -23.85 -4.79
CA GLY A 294 -17.87 -23.54 -6.03
C GLY A 294 -17.71 -22.09 -6.52
N LYS A 295 -16.75 -21.33 -5.99
CA LYS A 295 -16.51 -19.92 -6.37
C LYS A 295 -15.30 -19.71 -7.27
N PHE A 296 -14.45 -20.71 -7.41
CA PHE A 296 -13.27 -20.64 -8.28
C PHE A 296 -13.55 -21.29 -9.64
N PRO A 297 -13.04 -20.70 -10.74
CA PRO A 297 -13.07 -21.33 -12.06
C PRO A 297 -12.32 -22.67 -12.10
N GLU A 298 -12.74 -23.57 -13.00
CA GLU A 298 -12.19 -24.92 -13.13
C GLU A 298 -10.68 -24.92 -13.47
N ASP A 299 -10.20 -23.95 -14.25
CA ASP A 299 -8.77 -23.84 -14.60
C ASP A 299 -7.91 -23.51 -13.36
N ILE A 300 -8.41 -22.64 -12.47
CA ILE A 300 -7.76 -22.30 -11.20
C ILE A 300 -7.75 -23.51 -10.27
N LEU A 301 -8.87 -24.22 -10.19
CA LEU A 301 -9.02 -25.43 -9.39
C LEU A 301 -8.05 -26.54 -9.84
N LYS A 302 -7.95 -26.77 -11.15
CA LYS A 302 -7.01 -27.74 -11.75
C LYS A 302 -5.54 -27.40 -11.47
N ASP A 303 -5.20 -26.12 -11.53
CA ASP A 303 -3.82 -25.64 -11.30
C ASP A 303 -3.53 -25.32 -9.82
N MET A 304 -4.48 -25.48 -8.91
CA MET A 304 -4.36 -25.12 -7.49
C MET A 304 -3.07 -25.61 -6.81
N PRO A 305 -2.63 -26.89 -7.01
CA PRO A 305 -1.37 -27.35 -6.41
C PRO A 305 -0.13 -26.59 -6.88
N LYS A 306 -0.15 -26.06 -8.11
CA LYS A 306 0.94 -25.26 -8.68
C LYS A 306 0.86 -23.79 -8.25
N ILE A 307 -0.35 -23.24 -8.22
CA ILE A 307 -0.59 -21.83 -7.84
C ILE A 307 -0.31 -21.62 -6.35
N ALA A 308 -0.77 -22.56 -5.51
CA ALA A 308 -0.80 -22.42 -4.06
C ALA A 308 -0.26 -23.68 -3.35
N PRO A 309 1.01 -24.06 -3.56
CA PRO A 309 1.63 -25.24 -2.93
C PRO A 309 1.64 -25.18 -1.39
N MET A 310 1.50 -23.99 -0.78
CA MET A 310 1.37 -23.88 0.67
C MET A 310 0.08 -24.51 1.22
N LEU A 311 -0.94 -24.74 0.39
CA LEU A 311 -2.13 -25.48 0.82
C LEU A 311 -1.73 -26.88 1.31
N ASP A 312 -1.10 -27.67 0.45
CA ASP A 312 -0.69 -29.05 0.75
C ASP A 312 0.30 -29.09 1.93
N PHE A 313 1.23 -28.15 1.94
CA PHE A 313 2.20 -28.01 3.01
C PHE A 313 1.54 -27.79 4.38
N LEU A 314 0.53 -26.92 4.45
CA LEU A 314 -0.23 -26.64 5.67
C LEU A 314 -1.31 -27.70 5.95
N GLY A 315 -1.41 -28.73 5.11
CA GLY A 315 -2.35 -29.84 5.27
C GLY A 315 -3.74 -29.60 4.73
N TYR A 316 -3.91 -28.59 3.88
CA TYR A 316 -5.10 -28.43 3.04
C TYR A 316 -4.87 -29.15 1.71
N ASP A 317 -5.63 -30.21 1.43
CA ASP A 317 -5.51 -30.89 0.13
C ASP A 317 -5.88 -29.91 -1.01
N PRO A 318 -4.93 -29.54 -1.90
CA PRO A 318 -5.18 -28.60 -2.97
C PRO A 318 -6.06 -29.18 -4.09
N LYS A 319 -6.24 -30.50 -4.15
CA LYS A 319 -7.06 -31.21 -5.15
C LYS A 319 -8.51 -31.38 -4.71
N VAL A 320 -8.81 -31.21 -3.43
CA VAL A 320 -10.16 -31.34 -2.89
C VAL A 320 -10.92 -30.04 -3.04
N TYR A 321 -12.09 -30.09 -3.67
CA TYR A 321 -12.93 -28.91 -3.92
C TYR A 321 -13.90 -28.56 -2.78
N LYS A 322 -14.04 -29.45 -1.79
CA LYS A 322 -14.77 -29.22 -0.54
C LYS A 322 -14.08 -29.98 0.61
N PRO A 323 -13.20 -29.32 1.39
CA PRO A 323 -12.50 -29.97 2.48
C PRO A 323 -13.41 -30.30 3.66
N ASP A 324 -13.19 -31.46 4.28
CA ASP A 324 -13.73 -31.78 5.61
C ASP A 324 -12.74 -31.31 6.67
N TYR A 325 -12.89 -30.06 7.13
CA TYR A 325 -11.98 -29.47 8.10
C TYR A 325 -12.00 -30.17 9.47
N GLY A 326 -13.05 -30.93 9.80
CA GLY A 326 -13.13 -31.72 11.02
C GLY A 326 -12.18 -32.91 11.00
N LYS A 327 -12.14 -33.68 9.90
CA LYS A 327 -11.20 -34.79 9.72
C LYS A 327 -9.77 -34.34 9.42
N THR A 328 -9.63 -33.20 8.74
CA THR A 328 -8.31 -32.56 8.51
C THR A 328 -7.63 -32.18 9.85
N GLY A 329 -8.40 -32.01 10.93
CA GLY A 329 -7.89 -31.66 12.26
C GLY A 329 -6.88 -32.65 12.85
N GLU A 330 -7.05 -33.96 12.64
CA GLU A 330 -6.07 -34.96 13.11
C GLU A 330 -4.73 -34.87 12.35
N PHE A 331 -4.79 -34.57 11.05
CA PHE A 331 -3.61 -34.38 10.20
C PHE A 331 -2.87 -33.08 10.51
N ILE A 332 -3.62 -31.99 10.72
CA ILE A 332 -3.09 -30.68 11.14
C ILE A 332 -2.44 -30.77 12.53
N THR A 333 -3.07 -31.49 13.46
CA THR A 333 -2.52 -31.73 14.81
C THR A 333 -1.20 -32.51 14.75
N ARG A 334 -1.06 -33.48 13.83
CA ARG A 334 0.23 -34.17 13.58
C ARG A 334 1.29 -33.26 12.93
N LYS A 335 0.91 -32.34 12.04
CA LYS A 335 1.85 -31.39 11.42
C LYS A 335 2.27 -30.25 12.35
N LEU A 336 1.46 -29.87 13.34
CA LEU A 336 1.90 -28.95 14.40
C LEU A 336 3.11 -29.50 15.19
N ASN A 337 3.23 -30.83 15.30
CA ASN A 337 4.41 -31.49 15.86
C ASN A 337 5.65 -31.48 14.91
N LEU A 338 5.51 -31.07 13.64
CA LEU A 338 6.62 -30.94 12.68
C LEU A 338 7.37 -29.59 12.79
N PHE A 339 7.16 -28.82 13.86
CA PHE A 339 8.07 -27.74 14.24
C PHE A 339 9.51 -28.22 14.50
N ASN A 340 9.74 -29.54 14.60
CA ASN A 340 11.07 -30.16 14.63
C ASN A 340 11.69 -30.33 13.22
N GLY A 341 11.63 -29.28 12.39
CA GLY A 341 11.89 -29.34 10.96
C GLY A 341 13.16 -30.09 10.57
N THR A 342 13.02 -31.02 9.63
CA THR A 342 14.12 -31.80 9.05
C THR A 342 14.91 -30.97 8.03
N GLU A 343 16.15 -31.33 7.74
CA GLU A 343 16.95 -30.64 6.70
C GLU A 343 16.24 -30.67 5.32
N SER A 344 15.45 -31.70 5.06
CA SER A 344 14.59 -31.80 3.88
C SER A 344 13.50 -30.72 3.82
N PHE A 345 12.99 -30.25 4.96
CA PHE A 345 12.01 -29.16 5.04
C PHE A 345 12.62 -27.82 4.61
N LYS A 346 13.81 -27.47 5.12
CA LYS A 346 14.51 -26.24 4.74
C LYS A 346 14.78 -26.21 3.24
N GLN A 347 15.21 -27.34 2.68
CA GLN A 347 15.45 -27.46 1.24
C GLN A 347 14.16 -27.34 0.41
N TRP A 348 13.05 -27.93 0.86
CA TRP A 348 11.77 -27.80 0.19
C TRP A 348 11.25 -26.36 0.23
N LEU A 349 11.24 -25.73 1.40
CA LEU A 349 10.78 -24.35 1.56
C LEU A 349 11.63 -23.38 0.73
N LYS A 350 12.96 -23.57 0.76
CA LYS A 350 13.87 -22.85 -0.11
C LYS A 350 13.54 -23.08 -1.59
N LYS A 351 13.31 -24.31 -2.04
CA LYS A 351 12.90 -24.60 -3.43
C LYS A 351 11.55 -24.00 -3.80
N VAL A 352 10.58 -23.94 -2.88
CA VAL A 352 9.28 -23.30 -3.13
C VAL A 352 9.46 -21.79 -3.27
N ILE A 353 10.19 -21.16 -2.35
CA ILE A 353 10.51 -19.74 -2.41
C ILE A 353 11.32 -19.42 -3.68
N ASP A 354 12.38 -20.19 -3.97
CA ASP A 354 13.28 -20.04 -5.12
C ASP A 354 12.59 -20.36 -6.46
N GLY A 355 11.72 -21.36 -6.49
CA GLY A 355 10.95 -21.79 -7.66
C GLY A 355 9.79 -20.84 -7.98
N MET A 356 9.24 -20.17 -6.97
CA MET A 356 8.30 -19.08 -7.12
C MET A 356 9.03 -17.75 -7.40
N LYS A 357 9.85 -17.70 -8.47
CA LYS A 357 10.61 -16.51 -8.96
C LYS A 357 10.76 -15.38 -7.90
N PRO A 358 11.68 -15.51 -6.92
CA PRO A 358 11.82 -14.55 -5.82
C PRO A 358 12.17 -13.14 -6.27
N ALA A 359 12.80 -13.00 -7.43
CA ALA A 359 13.25 -11.70 -7.96
C ALA A 359 12.11 -10.74 -8.30
N ALA A 360 10.88 -11.23 -8.40
CA ALA A 360 9.73 -10.37 -8.61
C ALA A 360 9.12 -9.89 -7.29
N LEU A 361 8.91 -10.72 -6.26
CA LEU A 361 7.88 -10.42 -5.24
C LEU A 361 8.37 -9.94 -3.86
N LEU A 362 9.56 -10.35 -3.41
CA LEU A 362 10.25 -9.64 -2.32
C LEU A 362 10.66 -8.25 -2.78
N VAL A 363 10.93 -8.15 -4.08
CA VAL A 363 11.07 -6.89 -4.78
C VAL A 363 9.69 -6.27 -4.87
N ASP A 364 8.58 -6.83 -5.37
CA ASP A 364 7.35 -6.09 -5.76
C ASP A 364 6.68 -5.24 -4.65
N GLU A 365 6.61 -5.67 -3.38
CA GLU A 365 6.15 -4.79 -2.28
C GLU A 365 7.21 -3.70 -1.97
N ILE A 366 8.49 -4.04 -2.08
CA ILE A 366 9.65 -3.15 -2.00
C ILE A 366 9.93 -2.44 -3.35
N ARG A 367 9.28 -2.78 -4.48
CA ARG A 367 9.52 -2.35 -5.88
C ARG A 367 8.48 -1.37 -6.28
N ILE A 368 7.27 -1.51 -5.74
CA ILE A 368 6.37 -0.38 -5.57
C ILE A 368 7.15 0.73 -4.81
N MET A 369 8.04 0.39 -3.87
CA MET A 369 8.96 1.38 -3.28
C MET A 369 10.24 1.67 -4.12
N SER A 370 10.85 0.69 -4.79
CA SER A 370 12.21 0.78 -5.40
C SER A 370 12.23 1.08 -6.90
N SER A 371 11.17 0.78 -7.66
CA SER A 371 10.96 1.42 -8.97
C SER A 371 10.71 2.92 -8.81
N MET A 372 10.25 3.39 -7.63
CA MET A 372 10.24 4.81 -7.28
C MET A 372 11.62 5.30 -6.80
N ASP A 373 12.47 4.47 -6.18
CA ASP A 373 13.77 4.94 -5.62
C ASP A 373 14.82 5.24 -6.70
N ASN A 374 14.81 4.53 -7.83
CA ASN A 374 15.65 4.90 -8.98
C ASN A 374 15.28 6.30 -9.56
N LEU A 375 14.04 6.78 -9.38
CA LEU A 375 13.64 8.15 -9.72
C LEU A 375 13.79 9.15 -8.56
N LYS A 376 13.70 8.69 -7.29
CA LYS A 376 13.84 9.55 -6.11
C LYS A 376 15.29 9.94 -5.82
N ASN A 377 16.26 9.10 -6.20
CA ASN A 377 17.69 9.31 -5.96
C ASN A 377 18.49 9.77 -7.19
N SER A 378 17.89 9.82 -8.39
CA SER A 378 18.57 10.33 -9.58
C SER A 378 18.09 11.74 -9.95
N HIS A 379 19.01 12.53 -10.51
CA HIS A 379 18.74 13.85 -11.09
C HIS A 379 17.90 13.67 -12.36
N ILE A 380 16.58 13.47 -12.23
CA ILE A 380 15.73 13.10 -13.38
C ILE A 380 15.24 14.28 -14.21
N VAL A 381 15.09 15.47 -13.63
CA VAL A 381 14.54 16.64 -14.35
C VAL A 381 15.56 17.10 -15.40
N GLY A 382 15.13 17.22 -16.65
CA GLY A 382 16.01 17.42 -17.81
C GLY A 382 16.66 16.13 -18.35
N GLY A 383 16.44 15.00 -17.68
CA GLY A 383 16.79 13.67 -18.17
C GLY A 383 15.72 13.08 -19.08
N GLU A 384 16.02 11.96 -19.74
CA GLU A 384 15.06 11.22 -20.56
C GLU A 384 14.71 9.90 -19.90
N ILE A 385 13.41 9.58 -19.86
CA ILE A 385 12.91 8.31 -19.31
C ILE A 385 11.95 7.63 -20.27
N LYS A 386 11.84 6.32 -20.12
CA LYS A 386 10.86 5.47 -20.78
C LYS A 386 9.98 4.79 -19.74
N CYS A 387 8.67 4.97 -19.85
CA CYS A 387 7.65 4.38 -18.97
C CYS A 387 6.88 3.29 -19.74
N GLU A 388 6.66 2.14 -19.11
CA GLU A 388 5.75 1.08 -19.57
C GLU A 388 4.59 0.98 -18.58
N THR A 389 3.37 1.28 -19.04
CA THR A 389 2.15 1.20 -18.22
C THR A 389 1.77 -0.25 -17.92
N SER A 390 0.93 -0.46 -16.90
CA SER A 390 0.37 -1.78 -16.58
C SER A 390 -0.47 -2.40 -17.71
N LEU A 391 -0.93 -1.57 -18.66
CA LEU A 391 -1.66 -1.99 -19.86
C LEU A 391 -0.76 -2.28 -21.07
N GLY A 392 0.57 -2.20 -20.90
CA GLY A 392 1.56 -2.48 -21.94
C GLY A 392 1.88 -1.30 -22.88
N HIS A 393 1.29 -0.13 -22.66
CA HIS A 393 1.65 1.07 -23.43
C HIS A 393 3.01 1.61 -22.99
N THR A 394 3.86 1.98 -23.96
CA THR A 394 5.16 2.60 -23.69
C THR A 394 5.18 4.06 -24.10
N MET A 395 5.72 4.93 -23.25
CA MET A 395 5.89 6.36 -23.50
C MET A 395 7.32 6.75 -23.17
N GLU A 396 7.90 7.64 -23.97
CA GLU A 396 9.28 8.08 -23.84
C GLU A 396 9.33 9.61 -23.98
N GLY A 397 10.13 10.26 -23.15
CA GLY A 397 10.25 11.71 -23.18
C GLY A 397 11.21 12.28 -22.15
N GLU A 398 11.51 13.56 -22.34
CA GLU A 398 12.29 14.38 -21.42
C GLU A 398 11.43 14.69 -20.18
N VAL A 399 11.98 14.54 -18.99
CA VAL A 399 11.27 14.85 -17.74
C VAL A 399 11.26 16.36 -17.53
N ALA A 400 10.12 16.99 -17.79
CA ALA A 400 9.92 18.42 -17.59
C ALA A 400 9.69 18.78 -16.12
N ALA A 401 9.00 17.91 -15.37
CA ALA A 401 8.75 18.09 -13.94
C ALA A 401 8.40 16.75 -13.28
N PHE A 402 8.60 16.67 -11.96
CA PHE A 402 8.24 15.51 -11.16
C PHE A 402 7.66 15.94 -9.81
N ASP A 403 6.42 15.52 -9.53
CA ASP A 403 5.77 15.72 -8.23
C ASP A 403 5.89 14.46 -7.39
N ARG A 404 6.71 14.54 -6.34
CA ARG A 404 7.01 13.42 -5.43
C ARG A 404 5.84 13.04 -4.54
N GLN A 405 4.99 13.99 -4.17
CA GLN A 405 3.88 13.75 -3.23
C GLN A 405 2.71 13.08 -3.94
N LEU A 406 2.41 13.54 -5.16
CA LEU A 406 1.30 13.02 -5.96
C LEU A 406 1.72 11.85 -6.85
N ASN A 407 3.02 11.55 -6.95
CA ASN A 407 3.61 10.50 -7.77
C ASN A 407 3.32 10.67 -9.28
N TYR A 408 3.44 11.90 -9.77
CA TYR A 408 3.27 12.25 -11.19
C TYR A 408 4.58 12.70 -11.81
N VAL A 409 4.88 12.21 -13.02
CA VAL A 409 5.94 12.76 -13.88
C VAL A 409 5.33 13.45 -15.10
N ALA A 410 5.83 14.63 -15.41
CA ALA A 410 5.49 15.37 -16.62
C ALA A 410 6.55 15.07 -17.69
N LEU A 411 6.17 14.29 -18.70
CA LEU A 411 7.03 13.94 -19.83
C LEU A 411 6.76 14.85 -21.01
N LYS A 412 7.82 15.46 -21.50
CA LYS A 412 7.83 16.22 -22.73
C LYS A 412 8.17 15.27 -23.87
N THR A 413 7.18 15.02 -24.72
CA THR A 413 7.29 14.12 -25.87
C THR A 413 7.10 14.93 -27.15
N THR A 414 7.90 14.63 -28.16
CA THR A 414 7.76 15.22 -29.49
C THR A 414 6.77 14.39 -30.30
N MET A 415 5.65 14.98 -30.68
CA MET A 415 4.68 14.32 -31.57
C MET A 415 5.22 14.27 -33.00
N VAL A 416 4.72 13.33 -33.82
CA VAL A 416 5.04 13.19 -35.25
C VAL A 416 4.83 14.49 -36.04
N SER A 417 3.94 15.37 -35.56
CA SER A 417 3.66 16.69 -36.15
C SER A 417 4.68 17.79 -35.78
N GLY A 418 5.77 17.46 -35.08
CA GLY A 418 6.77 18.42 -34.59
C GLY A 418 6.30 19.30 -33.43
N LYS A 419 5.08 19.10 -32.90
CA LYS A 419 4.56 19.83 -31.74
C LYS A 419 4.99 19.14 -30.44
N CYS A 420 5.49 19.93 -29.51
CA CYS A 420 5.82 19.50 -28.16
C CYS A 420 4.54 19.22 -27.36
N CYS A 421 4.41 18.04 -26.77
CA CYS A 421 3.30 17.65 -25.90
C CYS A 421 3.82 17.32 -24.50
N ILE A 422 3.14 17.80 -23.46
CA ILE A 422 3.40 17.37 -22.07
C ILE A 422 2.38 16.31 -21.70
N GLN A 423 2.86 15.12 -21.35
CA GLN A 423 2.08 14.01 -20.84
C GLN A 423 2.27 13.91 -19.33
N LEU A 424 1.18 13.91 -18.57
CA LEU A 424 1.20 13.66 -17.14
C LEU A 424 1.01 12.17 -16.91
N VAL A 425 2.01 11.53 -16.32
CA VAL A 425 2.03 10.10 -16.07
C VAL A 425 1.94 9.87 -14.57
N ASN A 426 0.84 9.27 -14.12
CA ASN A 426 0.74 8.78 -12.75
C ASN A 426 1.56 7.49 -12.66
N LEU A 427 2.64 7.54 -11.87
CA LEU A 427 3.58 6.44 -11.75
C LEU A 427 3.01 5.21 -11.02
N ASP A 428 1.91 5.34 -10.27
CA ASP A 428 1.21 4.20 -9.66
C ASP A 428 0.64 3.25 -10.71
N ASN A 429 0.43 3.74 -11.94
CA ASN A 429 -0.10 2.96 -13.07
C ASN A 429 0.99 2.52 -14.06
N VAL A 430 2.26 2.69 -13.67
CA VAL A 430 3.43 2.36 -14.48
C VAL A 430 4.09 1.10 -13.91
N LYS A 431 4.22 0.08 -14.77
CA LYS A 431 4.80 -1.21 -14.46
C LYS A 431 6.33 -1.17 -14.47
N ASN A 432 6.92 -0.34 -15.32
CA ASN A 432 8.37 -0.21 -15.44
C ASN A 432 8.77 1.21 -15.87
N VAL A 433 9.84 1.74 -15.28
CA VAL A 433 10.46 3.00 -15.71
C VAL A 433 11.95 2.77 -15.93
N LYS A 434 12.45 3.19 -17.09
CA LYS A 434 13.86 3.12 -17.46
C LYS A 434 14.40 4.53 -17.68
N VAL A 435 15.46 4.90 -16.96
CA VAL A 435 16.20 6.13 -17.24
C VAL A 435 17.08 5.89 -18.47
N LEU A 436 16.91 6.73 -19.49
CA LEU A 436 17.69 6.70 -20.73
C LEU A 436 18.84 7.70 -20.67
N LYS A 437 18.60 8.86 -20.06
CA LYS A 437 19.59 9.92 -19.86
C LYS A 437 19.33 10.61 -18.52
N GLU A 438 20.38 10.84 -17.74
CA GLU A 438 20.29 11.64 -16.52
C GLU A 438 20.23 13.14 -16.83
N GLY A 439 19.50 13.89 -16.01
CA GLY A 439 19.37 15.34 -16.13
C GLY A 439 20.52 16.09 -15.46
N THR A 440 20.80 17.30 -15.93
CA THR A 440 21.84 18.19 -15.37
C THR A 440 21.24 19.21 -14.40
N MET A 441 21.94 19.48 -13.30
CA MET A 441 21.46 20.27 -12.15
C MET A 441 21.36 21.80 -12.39
N GLU A 442 21.51 22.28 -13.62
CA GLU A 442 21.42 23.71 -13.92
C GLU A 442 19.97 24.12 -14.18
N CYS A 443 19.15 24.09 -13.12
CA CYS A 443 17.96 24.92 -13.10
C CYS A 443 18.35 26.22 -12.41
N ASP A 444 18.51 27.29 -13.20
CA ASP A 444 18.72 28.64 -12.68
C ASP A 444 17.43 29.14 -12.02
N MET A 445 17.15 28.61 -10.82
CA MET A 445 16.00 28.96 -9.98
C MET A 445 15.98 30.44 -9.62
N ALA A 446 17.11 31.14 -9.76
CA ALA A 446 17.22 32.56 -9.48
C ALA A 446 16.51 33.44 -10.52
N ASN A 447 16.25 32.92 -11.73
CA ASN A 447 15.69 33.66 -12.87
C ASN A 447 14.30 33.18 -13.32
N LEU A 448 13.50 32.60 -12.42
CA LEU A 448 12.11 32.29 -12.76
C LEU A 448 11.29 33.58 -12.93
N PRO A 449 10.54 33.75 -14.04
CA PRO A 449 9.68 34.90 -14.21
C PRO A 449 8.60 34.88 -13.14
N ALA A 450 8.39 36.03 -12.48
CA ALA A 450 7.34 36.18 -11.49
C ALA A 450 5.98 35.78 -12.08
N LEU A 451 5.24 34.96 -11.35
CA LEU A 451 3.88 34.60 -11.72
C LEU A 451 3.01 35.86 -11.76
N ASN A 452 2.42 36.13 -12.92
CA ASN A 452 1.46 37.21 -13.04
C ASN A 452 0.11 36.73 -12.49
N PHE A 453 -0.07 36.86 -11.18
CA PHE A 453 -1.28 36.44 -10.47
C PHE A 453 -2.54 37.10 -11.03
N LEU A 454 -2.47 38.35 -11.50
CA LEU A 454 -3.61 39.03 -12.14
C LEU A 454 -4.03 38.34 -13.44
N LYS A 455 -3.07 37.95 -14.28
CA LYS A 455 -3.34 37.22 -15.52
C LYS A 455 -3.88 35.82 -15.25
N ILE A 456 -3.40 35.15 -14.20
CA ILE A 456 -3.89 33.83 -13.79
C ILE A 456 -5.32 33.91 -13.26
N GLU A 457 -5.61 34.87 -12.37
CA GLU A 457 -6.95 35.06 -11.83
C GLU A 457 -7.94 35.46 -12.93
N LYS A 458 -7.53 36.32 -13.87
CA LYS A 458 -8.33 36.65 -15.05
C LYS A 458 -8.67 35.40 -15.88
N ARG A 459 -7.68 34.56 -16.19
CA ARG A 459 -7.90 33.30 -16.94
C ARG A 459 -8.83 32.34 -16.19
N LYS A 460 -8.68 32.24 -14.87
CA LYS A 460 -9.54 31.41 -14.02
C LYS A 460 -10.98 31.92 -14.06
N GLN A 461 -11.18 33.23 -13.97
CA GLN A 461 -12.50 33.84 -14.03
C GLN A 461 -13.15 33.66 -15.42
N GLU A 462 -12.40 33.92 -16.50
CA GLU A 462 -12.83 33.69 -17.89
C GLU A 462 -13.27 32.23 -18.11
N GLU A 463 -12.50 31.27 -17.60
CA GLU A 463 -12.81 29.85 -17.73
C GLU A 463 -14.01 29.41 -16.88
N LYS A 464 -14.18 30.00 -15.69
CA LYS A 464 -15.35 29.79 -14.84
C LYS A 464 -16.63 30.27 -15.54
N GLU A 465 -16.61 31.49 -16.07
CA GLU A 465 -17.72 32.05 -16.85
C GLU A 465 -18.00 31.23 -18.12
N ARG A 466 -16.95 30.77 -18.81
CA ARG A 466 -17.07 29.89 -19.97
C ARG A 466 -17.75 28.56 -19.62
N LYS A 467 -17.42 27.94 -18.48
CA LYS A 467 -18.08 26.70 -18.02
C LYS A 467 -19.52 26.93 -17.60
N SER A 468 -19.79 28.01 -16.85
CA SER A 468 -21.13 28.40 -16.42
C SER A 468 -22.08 28.56 -17.60
N ARG A 469 -21.63 29.18 -18.70
CA ARG A 469 -22.41 29.34 -19.95
C ARG A 469 -22.82 28.01 -20.61
N SER A 470 -22.17 26.90 -20.28
CA SER A 470 -22.45 25.58 -20.85
C SER A 470 -23.15 24.61 -19.92
N ILE A 471 -23.62 25.08 -18.77
CA ILE A 471 -24.50 24.31 -17.91
C ILE A 471 -25.80 24.03 -18.68
N CYS A 472 -26.05 22.76 -18.95
CA CYS A 472 -27.20 22.33 -19.75
C CYS A 472 -28.47 22.25 -18.88
N PRO A 473 -29.61 22.77 -19.35
CA PRO A 473 -30.89 22.64 -18.66
C PRO A 473 -31.32 21.17 -18.52
N PRO A 474 -32.00 20.80 -17.41
CA PRO A 474 -32.44 19.43 -17.17
C PRO A 474 -33.41 18.88 -18.24
N SER A 475 -34.26 19.76 -18.78
CA SER A 475 -35.32 19.47 -19.76
C SER A 475 -34.84 19.27 -21.20
N THR A 476 -33.59 19.61 -21.49
CA THR A 476 -33.02 19.54 -22.85
C THR A 476 -32.86 18.10 -23.35
N SER A 477 -33.28 17.84 -24.59
CA SER A 477 -33.16 16.52 -25.25
C SER A 477 -31.71 16.09 -25.47
N MET A 478 -31.48 14.77 -25.59
CA MET A 478 -30.14 14.21 -25.86
C MET A 478 -29.51 14.74 -27.15
N ASP A 479 -30.33 15.07 -28.14
CA ASP A 479 -29.87 15.63 -29.41
C ASP A 479 -29.44 17.10 -29.28
N GLY A 480 -30.20 17.90 -28.52
CA GLY A 480 -29.79 19.26 -28.18
C GLY A 480 -28.45 19.29 -27.44
N ARG A 481 -28.26 18.38 -26.48
CA ARG A 481 -26.99 18.23 -25.73
C ARG A 481 -25.81 17.91 -26.65
N ARG A 482 -25.99 16.94 -27.56
CA ARG A 482 -24.94 16.53 -28.51
C ARG A 482 -24.61 17.63 -29.51
N LEU A 483 -25.63 18.33 -30.02
CA LEU A 483 -25.44 19.45 -30.94
C LEU A 483 -24.66 20.58 -30.26
N PHE A 484 -25.05 20.97 -29.04
CA PHE A 484 -24.35 21.99 -28.25
C PHE A 484 -22.86 21.66 -28.08
N ILE A 485 -22.54 20.42 -27.66
CA ILE A 485 -21.14 19.97 -27.51
C ILE A 485 -20.39 20.04 -28.85
N SER A 486 -21.05 19.70 -29.97
CA SER A 486 -20.44 19.75 -31.29
C SER A 486 -20.11 21.18 -31.72
N ILE A 487 -21.05 22.12 -31.58
CA ILE A 487 -20.85 23.52 -31.97
C ILE A 487 -19.78 24.18 -31.10
N ARG A 488 -19.76 23.86 -29.80
CA ARG A 488 -18.79 24.38 -28.82
C ARG A 488 -17.33 24.00 -29.11
N LYS A 489 -17.08 23.00 -29.96
CA LYS A 489 -15.71 22.67 -30.42
C LYS A 489 -15.14 23.73 -31.37
N THR A 490 -15.99 24.49 -32.03
CA THR A 490 -15.61 25.46 -33.06
C THR A 490 -16.02 26.90 -32.72
N ILE A 491 -17.01 27.08 -31.86
CA ILE A 491 -17.54 28.40 -31.48
C ILE A 491 -17.54 28.52 -29.95
N ASP A 492 -16.78 29.48 -29.43
CA ASP A 492 -16.69 29.75 -27.98
C ASP A 492 -17.84 30.61 -27.44
N ASP A 493 -18.46 31.44 -28.29
CA ASP A 493 -19.59 32.30 -27.91
C ASP A 493 -20.92 31.56 -28.09
N ILE A 494 -21.15 30.58 -27.21
CA ILE A 494 -22.33 29.73 -27.16
C ILE A 494 -22.78 29.54 -25.72
N CYS A 495 -24.09 29.63 -25.46
CA CYS A 495 -24.67 29.34 -24.16
C CYS A 495 -26.08 28.74 -24.27
N TRP A 496 -26.59 28.28 -23.13
CA TRP A 496 -28.00 27.92 -22.98
C TRP A 496 -28.82 29.15 -22.56
N GLU A 497 -29.97 29.33 -23.18
CA GLU A 497 -31.01 30.27 -22.78
C GLU A 497 -32.32 29.49 -22.75
N ASP A 498 -32.78 29.14 -21.55
CA ASP A 498 -33.77 28.08 -21.31
C ASP A 498 -33.37 26.80 -22.08
N ASP A 499 -34.31 26.13 -22.74
CA ASP A 499 -34.04 24.96 -23.58
C ASP A 499 -33.45 25.31 -24.97
N CYS A 500 -33.07 26.56 -25.21
CA CYS A 500 -32.53 27.00 -26.49
C CYS A 500 -31.01 27.16 -26.46
N ILE A 501 -30.37 26.98 -27.61
CA ILE A 501 -28.94 27.25 -27.79
C ILE A 501 -28.79 28.66 -28.37
N LEU A 502 -28.12 29.54 -27.63
CA LEU A 502 -27.80 30.89 -28.08
C LEU A 502 -26.35 30.97 -28.56
N ILE A 503 -26.13 31.50 -29.75
CA ILE A 503 -24.81 31.60 -30.40
C ILE A 503 -24.58 33.05 -30.83
N PHE A 504 -23.41 33.60 -30.52
CA PHE A 504 -23.02 34.99 -30.77
C PHE A 504 -23.99 36.03 -30.19
N GLN A 505 -24.83 35.66 -29.23
CA GLN A 505 -25.97 36.47 -28.73
C GLN A 505 -27.04 36.84 -29.77
N HIS A 506 -26.85 36.46 -31.04
CA HIS A 506 -27.72 36.84 -32.15
C HIS A 506 -28.55 35.68 -32.69
N VAL A 507 -28.05 34.43 -32.60
CA VAL A 507 -28.68 33.26 -33.22
C VAL A 507 -29.20 32.32 -32.14
N ILE A 508 -30.48 31.98 -32.23
CA ILE A 508 -31.15 31.05 -31.31
C ILE A 508 -31.52 29.78 -32.08
N ILE A 509 -31.17 28.63 -31.53
CA ILE A 509 -31.62 27.32 -31.97
C ILE A 509 -32.63 26.80 -30.95
N THR A 510 -33.87 26.65 -31.38
CA THR A 510 -34.97 26.14 -30.54
C THR A 510 -35.15 24.62 -30.72
N PRO A 511 -35.69 23.88 -29.74
CA PRO A 511 -36.11 22.50 -29.94
C PRO A 511 -37.07 22.37 -31.15
N PRO A 512 -37.01 21.31 -31.97
CA PRO A 512 -36.18 20.10 -31.88
C PRO A 512 -34.72 20.22 -32.39
N TYR A 513 -34.17 21.44 -32.49
CA TYR A 513 -32.78 21.73 -32.86
C TYR A 513 -32.40 21.36 -34.31
N SER A 514 -33.39 21.41 -35.21
CA SER A 514 -33.17 21.24 -36.65
C SER A 514 -32.69 22.54 -37.30
N VAL A 515 -32.28 22.48 -38.57
CA VAL A 515 -31.87 23.65 -39.37
C VAL A 515 -33.01 24.66 -39.52
N GLU A 516 -34.26 24.18 -39.48
CA GLU A 516 -35.48 24.99 -39.60
C GLU A 516 -35.78 25.77 -38.31
N ASN A 517 -35.28 25.31 -37.16
CA ASN A 517 -35.51 25.91 -35.85
C ASN A 517 -34.48 26.96 -35.46
N ILE A 518 -33.68 27.44 -36.42
CA ILE A 518 -32.63 28.43 -36.24
C ILE A 518 -33.16 29.80 -36.66
N GLN A 519 -33.21 30.73 -35.70
CA GLN A 519 -33.74 32.08 -35.87
C GLN A 519 -32.80 33.13 -35.27
N LEU A 520 -32.98 34.39 -35.68
CA LEU A 520 -32.31 35.52 -35.04
C LEU A 520 -33.07 35.95 -33.77
N LYS A 521 -32.34 36.38 -32.74
CA LYS A 521 -32.91 37.02 -31.55
C LYS A 521 -33.50 38.37 -31.96
N LYS A 522 -34.70 38.69 -31.47
CA LYS A 522 -35.45 39.91 -31.85
C LYS A 522 -34.56 41.16 -31.66
N ASN A 523 -34.56 42.05 -32.67
CA ASN A 523 -33.82 43.33 -32.80
C ASN A 523 -32.41 43.31 -33.43
N ASP A 524 -31.93 42.21 -34.02
CA ASP A 524 -30.60 42.23 -34.68
C ASP A 524 -30.65 41.88 -36.18
N GLY A 525 -31.03 42.88 -37.00
CA GLY A 525 -31.00 42.80 -38.47
C GLY A 525 -29.63 43.14 -39.08
N SER A 526 -28.55 43.16 -38.29
CA SER A 526 -27.24 43.54 -38.76
C SER A 526 -26.66 42.52 -39.76
N THR A 527 -25.86 42.99 -40.72
CA THR A 527 -25.20 42.12 -41.72
C THR A 527 -24.34 41.02 -41.07
N LYS A 528 -23.79 41.31 -39.87
CA LYS A 528 -23.05 40.34 -39.05
C LYS A 528 -23.95 39.24 -38.49
N ALA A 529 -25.11 39.58 -37.93
CA ALA A 529 -26.09 38.62 -37.43
C ALA A 529 -26.56 37.66 -38.54
N GLN A 530 -26.78 38.19 -39.75
CA GLN A 530 -27.22 37.39 -40.89
C GLN A 530 -26.13 36.45 -41.43
N SER A 531 -24.87 36.89 -41.42
CA SER A 531 -23.72 36.03 -41.73
C SER A 531 -23.53 34.93 -40.67
N ALA A 532 -23.69 35.26 -39.39
CA ALA A 532 -23.66 34.31 -38.29
C ALA A 532 -24.77 33.25 -38.43
N LEU A 533 -25.99 33.66 -38.78
CA LEU A 533 -27.12 32.75 -39.04
C LEU A 533 -26.78 31.73 -40.14
N GLN A 534 -26.25 32.20 -41.27
CA GLN A 534 -25.82 31.35 -42.39
C GLN A 534 -24.73 30.36 -41.96
N HIS A 535 -23.76 30.81 -41.17
CA HIS A 535 -22.68 29.99 -40.67
C HIS A 535 -23.20 28.89 -39.72
N VAL A 536 -24.05 29.24 -38.76
CA VAL A 536 -24.65 28.30 -37.81
C VAL A 536 -25.51 27.26 -38.53
N LYS A 537 -26.32 27.67 -39.53
CA LYS A 537 -27.11 26.73 -40.35
C LYS A 537 -26.25 25.66 -41.00
N LYS A 538 -25.08 26.02 -41.55
CA LYS A 538 -24.14 25.06 -42.15
C LYS A 538 -23.55 24.08 -41.13
N ILE A 539 -23.23 24.54 -39.92
CA ILE A 539 -22.71 23.67 -38.86
C ILE A 539 -23.78 22.66 -38.42
N VAL A 540 -25.01 23.13 -38.20
CA VAL A 540 -26.13 22.29 -37.77
C VAL A 540 -26.50 21.27 -38.84
N ASP A 541 -26.60 21.67 -40.11
CA ASP A 541 -26.83 20.76 -41.24
C ASP A 541 -25.75 19.68 -41.32
N LYS A 542 -24.47 20.07 -41.21
CA LYS A 542 -23.35 19.11 -41.20
C LYS A 542 -23.45 18.11 -40.04
N PHE A 543 -23.83 18.57 -38.84
CA PHE A 543 -24.00 17.71 -37.69
C PHE A 543 -25.07 16.64 -37.93
N TRP A 544 -26.24 17.03 -38.44
CA TRP A 544 -27.34 16.11 -38.72
C TRP A 544 -27.01 15.10 -39.82
N ARG A 545 -26.39 15.54 -40.93
CA ARG A 545 -25.92 14.62 -41.98
C ARG A 545 -24.91 13.59 -41.48
N THR A 546 -24.00 14.01 -40.59
CA THR A 546 -23.00 13.10 -40.00
C THR A 546 -23.66 12.09 -39.05
N LYS A 547 -24.67 12.50 -38.29
CA LYS A 547 -25.45 11.62 -37.41
C LYS A 547 -26.24 10.59 -38.20
N GLU A 548 -26.89 10.99 -39.30
CA GLU A 548 -27.63 10.08 -40.19
C GLU A 548 -26.71 9.04 -40.83
N ALA A 549 -25.53 9.44 -41.33
CA ALA A 549 -24.54 8.53 -41.89
C ALA A 549 -24.03 7.51 -40.85
N THR A 550 -23.79 7.94 -39.62
CA THR A 550 -23.32 7.06 -38.52
C THR A 550 -24.42 6.08 -38.09
N THR A 551 -25.67 6.53 -38.07
CA THR A 551 -26.83 5.69 -37.73
C THR A 551 -27.05 4.65 -38.82
N TYR A 552 -27.00 5.05 -40.10
CA TYR A 552 -27.08 4.15 -41.25
C TYR A 552 -26.01 3.03 -41.20
N ASP A 553 -24.76 3.37 -40.89
CA ASP A 553 -23.66 2.39 -40.78
C ASP A 553 -23.84 1.42 -39.60
N LEU A 554 -24.43 1.87 -38.49
CA LEU A 554 -24.76 1.02 -37.35
C LEU A 554 -25.91 0.06 -37.69
N THR A 555 -26.99 0.55 -38.34
CA THR A 555 -28.10 -0.31 -38.81
C THR A 555 -27.61 -1.32 -39.85
N LYS A 556 -26.67 -0.94 -40.72
CA LYS A 556 -26.04 -1.84 -41.71
C LYS A 556 -25.13 -2.89 -41.05
N LYS A 557 -24.40 -2.54 -39.97
CA LYS A 557 -23.64 -3.49 -39.14
C LYS A 557 -24.53 -4.44 -38.34
N MET A 558 -25.65 -3.96 -37.80
CA MET A 558 -26.60 -4.78 -37.04
C MET A 558 -27.35 -5.77 -37.94
N SER A 559 -27.71 -5.35 -39.17
CA SER A 559 -28.29 -6.25 -40.18
C SER A 559 -27.30 -7.29 -40.71
N THR A 560 -26.00 -6.99 -40.78
CA THR A 560 -24.96 -8.00 -41.12
C THR A 560 -24.60 -8.95 -39.97
N LEU A 561 -24.95 -8.60 -38.72
CA LEU A 561 -24.75 -9.44 -37.53
C LEU A 561 -25.98 -10.33 -37.18
N GLY A 562 -27.03 -10.34 -38.01
CA GLY A 562 -28.15 -11.28 -37.88
C GLY A 562 -29.02 -11.09 -36.63
N MET A 563 -29.01 -9.92 -35.99
CA MET A 563 -29.91 -9.63 -34.88
C MET A 563 -31.21 -9.02 -35.43
N GLN A 564 -32.26 -9.84 -35.55
CA GLN A 564 -33.62 -9.36 -35.82
C GLN A 564 -34.19 -8.68 -34.56
N ASP A 565 -34.83 -7.53 -34.78
CA ASP A 565 -35.56 -6.75 -33.78
C ASP A 565 -36.58 -7.61 -33.02
N THR A 566 -36.35 -7.83 -31.73
CA THR A 566 -37.44 -8.08 -30.77
C THR A 566 -37.93 -6.74 -30.24
N ALA A 567 -38.71 -6.04 -31.04
CA ALA A 567 -39.47 -4.86 -30.63
C ALA A 567 -40.97 -5.10 -30.87
N SER A 568 -41.60 -5.80 -29.92
CA SER A 568 -43.05 -5.77 -29.69
C SER A 568 -43.33 -6.15 -28.24
N LYS A 569 -43.28 -5.15 -27.35
CA LYS A 569 -44.18 -4.93 -26.21
C LYS A 569 -43.78 -3.66 -25.47
#